data_AF-A0A4V3SFQ2-F1
#
_entry.id   AF-A0A4V3SFQ2-F1
#
_cell.length_a   1.000
_cell.length_b   1.000
_cell.length_c   1.000
_cell.angle_alpha   90.00
_cell.angle_beta   90.00
_cell.angle_gamma   90.00
#
_symmetry.space_group_name_H-M   'P 1'
#
loop_
_entity.id
_entity.type
_entity.pdbx_description
1 polymer ?
#
loop_
_entity_poly.entity_id
_entity_poly.type
_entity_poly.pdbx_seq_one_letter_code
_entity_poly.pdbx_strand_id
1 'polypeptide(L)'
;MHIIALYIYVLGCLSQVLETKETGGRLSKAEFDACVKKCGDQFEECTKNLRQFWKYFSKNKLIIMQRMSRCCLDGERNNQAPPTMSFATCVRDNCRAGMWG
;
A
#
# COMPACT_ATOMS: atom_id res chain seq x y z
N MET A 1 45.68 -15.71 0.48
CA MET A 1 44.39 -16.23 -0.06
C MET A 1 43.17 -15.83 0.78
N HIS A 2 43.27 -15.65 2.11
CA HIS A 2 42.10 -15.27 2.94
C HIS A 2 41.61 -13.82 2.77
N ILE A 3 42.51 -12.88 2.46
CA ILE A 3 42.16 -11.46 2.28
C ILE A 3 41.29 -11.23 1.03
N ILE A 4 41.55 -12.00 -0.03
CA ILE A 4 40.81 -11.90 -1.30
C ILE A 4 39.37 -12.41 -1.10
N ALA A 5 39.18 -13.47 -0.30
CA ALA A 5 37.85 -14.01 0.01
C ALA A 5 36.98 -13.02 0.80
N LEU A 6 37.57 -12.29 1.75
CA LEU A 6 36.88 -11.22 2.49
C LEU A 6 36.46 -10.06 1.58
N TYR A 7 37.34 -9.68 0.65
CA TYR A 7 37.06 -8.59 -0.29
C TYR A 7 35.91 -8.94 -1.25
N ILE A 8 35.86 -10.18 -1.73
CA ILE A 8 34.75 -10.69 -2.56
C ILE A 8 33.44 -10.74 -1.77
N TYR A 9 33.48 -11.13 -0.49
CA TYR A 9 32.28 -11.16 0.36
C TYR A 9 31.71 -9.76 0.59
N VAL A 10 32.57 -8.77 0.84
CA VAL A 10 32.15 -7.37 1.05
C VAL A 10 31.61 -6.74 -0.24
N LEU A 11 32.23 -6.99 -1.40
CA LEU A 11 31.73 -6.57 -2.72
C LEU A 11 30.42 -7.26 -3.11
N GLY A 12 30.25 -8.54 -2.76
CA GLY A 12 29.02 -9.30 -2.99
C GLY A 12 27.84 -8.75 -2.19
N CYS A 13 28.05 -8.38 -0.93
CA CYS A 13 27.01 -7.74 -0.10
C CYS A 13 26.62 -6.34 -0.59
N LEU A 14 27.57 -5.57 -1.15
CA LEU A 14 27.28 -4.21 -1.62
C LEU A 14 26.31 -4.18 -2.81
N SER A 15 26.26 -5.26 -3.60
CA SER A 15 25.41 -5.36 -4.79
C SER A 15 23.92 -5.56 -4.47
N GLN A 16 23.54 -5.86 -3.22
CA GLN A 16 22.15 -6.09 -2.84
C GLN A 16 21.42 -4.84 -2.31
N VAL A 17 22.12 -3.70 -2.15
CA VAL A 17 21.55 -2.47 -1.57
C VAL A 17 21.09 -1.46 -2.63
N LEU A 18 21.31 -1.73 -3.93
CA LEU A 18 20.62 -1.01 -5.00
C LEU A 18 19.23 -1.64 -5.26
N GLU A 19 18.35 -1.59 -4.26
CA GLU A 19 16.93 -1.42 -4.59
C GLU A 19 16.82 -0.04 -5.23
N THR A 20 16.85 -0.02 -6.56
CA THR A 20 16.49 1.16 -7.33
C THR A 20 15.07 1.53 -6.91
N LYS A 21 14.97 2.51 -6.02
CA LYS A 21 13.74 3.27 -5.82
C LYS A 21 13.51 4.02 -7.12
N GLU A 22 12.97 3.32 -8.11
CA GLU A 22 12.53 3.87 -9.37
C GLU A 22 11.70 5.10 -9.03
N THR A 23 12.27 6.28 -9.27
CA THR A 23 11.50 7.52 -9.42
C THR A 23 10.76 7.40 -10.74
N GLY A 24 9.86 6.42 -10.81
CA GLY A 24 9.25 6.02 -12.05
C GLY A 24 8.26 7.09 -12.48
N GLY A 25 8.22 7.31 -13.80
CA GLY A 25 7.36 8.29 -14.43
C GLY A 25 5.88 8.11 -14.11
N ARG A 26 5.06 9.07 -14.55
CA ARG A 26 3.60 8.98 -14.42
C ARG A 26 3.13 7.71 -15.15
N LEU A 27 2.31 6.91 -14.47
CA LEU A 27 1.60 5.81 -15.10
C LEU A 27 0.73 6.35 -16.23
N SER A 28 0.59 5.58 -17.31
CA SER A 28 -0.48 5.81 -18.27
C SER A 28 -1.84 5.68 -17.57
N LYS A 29 -2.89 6.23 -18.17
CA LYS A 29 -4.25 6.11 -17.61
C LYS A 29 -4.64 4.63 -17.39
N ALA A 30 -4.34 3.76 -18.34
CA ALA A 30 -4.69 2.34 -18.25
C ALA A 30 -3.95 1.63 -17.11
N GLU A 31 -2.67 1.91 -16.93
CA GLU A 31 -1.87 1.36 -15.82
C GLU A 31 -2.35 1.89 -14.46
N PHE A 32 -2.69 3.18 -14.40
CA PHE A 32 -3.23 3.80 -13.20
C PHE A 32 -4.58 3.17 -12.82
N ASP A 33 -5.50 3.04 -13.77
CA ASP A 33 -6.82 2.44 -13.54
C ASP A 33 -6.68 0.98 -13.06
N ALA A 34 -5.78 0.21 -13.68
CA ALA A 34 -5.50 -1.17 -13.25
C ALA A 34 -4.90 -1.23 -11.84
N CYS A 35 -4.00 -0.30 -11.51
CA CYS A 35 -3.41 -0.19 -10.17
C CYS A 35 -4.46 0.15 -9.11
N VAL A 36 -5.28 1.18 -9.35
CA VAL A 36 -6.36 1.59 -8.45
C VAL A 36 -7.36 0.47 -8.27
N LYS A 37 -7.69 -0.27 -9.33
CA LYS A 37 -8.55 -1.45 -9.22
C LYS A 37 -7.94 -2.51 -8.29
N LYS A 38 -6.66 -2.83 -8.43
CA LYS A 38 -5.98 -3.79 -7.55
C LYS A 38 -6.01 -3.34 -6.09
N CYS A 39 -5.79 -2.06 -5.80
CA CYS A 39 -5.95 -1.51 -4.46
C CYS A 39 -7.42 -1.57 -3.99
N GLY A 40 -8.38 -1.38 -4.90
CA GLY A 40 -9.81 -1.51 -4.63
C GLY A 40 -10.20 -2.93 -4.22
N ASP A 41 -9.61 -3.94 -4.85
CA ASP A 41 -9.84 -5.35 -4.51
C ASP A 41 -9.32 -5.66 -3.08
N GLN A 42 -8.18 -5.07 -2.67
CA GLN A 42 -7.70 -5.12 -1.27
C GLN A 42 -8.68 -4.43 -0.30
N PHE A 43 -9.22 -3.29 -0.68
CA PHE A 43 -10.22 -2.57 0.12
C PHE A 43 -11.53 -3.36 0.26
N GLU A 44 -11.99 -4.01 -0.80
CA GLU A 44 -13.18 -4.85 -0.78
C GLU A 44 -13.00 -6.02 0.20
N GLU A 45 -11.85 -6.68 0.19
CA GLU A 45 -11.52 -7.74 1.16
C GLU A 45 -11.56 -7.22 2.61
N CYS A 46 -11.08 -5.99 2.87
CA CYS A 46 -11.15 -5.38 4.19
C CYS A 46 -12.59 -5.06 4.63
N THR A 47 -13.47 -4.75 3.68
CA THR A 47 -14.84 -4.25 3.94
C THR A 47 -15.94 -5.26 3.69
N LYS A 48 -15.67 -6.46 3.16
CA LYS A 48 -16.69 -7.46 2.82
C LYS A 48 -17.66 -7.78 3.97
N ASN A 49 -17.15 -7.82 5.20
CA ASN A 49 -17.93 -8.11 6.41
C ASN A 49 -18.79 -6.91 6.88
N LEU A 50 -18.64 -5.72 6.26
CA LEU A 50 -19.46 -4.55 6.54
C LEU A 50 -20.86 -4.63 5.94
N ARG A 51 -21.07 -5.47 4.91
CA ARG A 51 -22.35 -5.57 4.18
C ARG A 51 -23.55 -5.75 5.11
N GLN A 52 -23.41 -6.56 6.16
CA GLN A 52 -24.47 -6.80 7.15
C GLN A 52 -24.79 -5.57 8.02
N PHE A 53 -23.80 -4.71 8.29
CA PHE A 53 -23.98 -3.52 9.13
C PHE A 53 -24.72 -2.42 8.38
N TRP A 54 -24.55 -2.34 7.06
CA TRP A 54 -25.26 -1.39 6.19
C TRP A 54 -26.78 -1.56 6.23
N LYS A 55 -27.30 -2.78 6.39
CA LYS A 55 -28.74 -3.06 6.52
C LYS A 55 -29.39 -2.29 7.67
N TYR A 56 -28.63 -2.03 8.74
CA TYR A 56 -29.07 -1.24 9.90
C TYR A 56 -28.14 -0.06 10.14
N PHE A 57 -27.92 0.74 9.09
CA PHE A 57 -26.95 1.84 9.07
C PHE A 57 -27.06 2.75 10.31
N SER A 58 -28.26 3.24 10.65
CA SER A 58 -28.43 4.17 11.77
C SER A 58 -27.93 3.61 13.11
N LYS A 59 -28.08 2.30 13.34
CA LYS A 59 -27.62 1.62 14.57
C LYS A 59 -26.12 1.31 14.52
N ASN A 60 -25.56 1.13 13.32
CA ASN A 60 -24.18 0.68 13.13
C ASN A 60 -23.24 1.75 12.57
N LYS A 61 -23.69 3.01 12.44
CA LYS A 61 -22.93 4.10 11.83
C LYS A 61 -21.52 4.21 12.40
N LEU A 62 -21.37 4.14 13.72
CA LEU A 62 -20.05 4.22 14.37
C LEU A 62 -19.14 3.05 13.97
N ILE A 63 -19.67 1.83 13.93
CA ILE A 63 -18.93 0.63 13.54
C ILE A 63 -18.49 0.73 12.07
N ILE A 64 -19.41 1.15 11.20
CA ILE A 64 -19.15 1.35 9.77
C ILE A 64 -18.05 2.40 9.60
N MET A 65 -18.17 3.57 10.25
CA MET A 65 -17.17 4.64 10.16
C MET A 65 -15.80 4.22 10.68
N GLN A 66 -15.73 3.56 11.83
CA GLN A 66 -14.46 3.06 12.36
C GLN A 66 -13.81 2.02 11.45
N ARG A 67 -14.60 1.14 10.82
CA ARG A 67 -14.03 0.13 9.91
C ARG A 67 -13.63 0.73 8.56
N MET A 68 -14.46 1.60 7.99
CA MET A 68 -14.14 2.32 6.76
C MET A 68 -12.89 3.18 6.93
N SER A 69 -12.80 3.94 8.02
CA SER A 69 -11.61 4.74 8.31
C SER A 69 -10.34 3.89 8.38
N ARG A 70 -10.40 2.71 9.03
CA ARG A 70 -9.26 1.78 9.07
C ARG A 70 -8.91 1.22 7.69
N CYS A 71 -9.90 0.72 6.95
CA CYS A 71 -9.65 0.14 5.63
C CYS A 71 -9.19 1.18 4.58
N CYS A 72 -9.64 2.42 4.70
CA CYS A 72 -9.36 3.48 3.72
C CYS A 72 -8.10 4.28 4.04
N LEU A 73 -7.94 4.73 5.29
CA LEU A 73 -7.03 5.83 5.65
C LEU A 73 -5.96 5.43 6.67
N ASP A 74 -5.95 4.20 7.18
CA ASP A 74 -4.96 3.80 8.18
C ASP A 74 -3.54 3.92 7.60
N GLY A 75 -2.64 4.52 8.38
CA GLY A 75 -1.26 4.79 7.94
C GLY A 75 -1.10 5.81 6.81
N GLU A 76 -2.15 6.49 6.34
CA GLU A 76 -2.08 7.43 5.21
C GLU A 76 -1.01 8.53 5.39
N ARG A 77 -0.93 9.09 6.59
CA ARG A 77 0.05 10.14 6.94
C ARG A 77 1.44 9.59 7.28
N ASN A 78 1.57 8.28 7.46
CA ASN A 78 2.84 7.63 7.76
C ASN A 78 3.47 7.13 6.45
N ASN A 79 4.46 7.86 5.94
CA ASN A 79 5.18 7.51 4.71
C ASN A 79 5.95 6.18 4.76
N GLN A 80 6.04 5.54 5.94
CA GLN A 80 6.65 4.22 6.13
C GLN A 80 5.61 3.11 6.31
N ALA A 81 4.31 3.44 6.33
CA ALA A 81 3.25 2.44 6.44
C ALA A 81 3.25 1.53 5.20
N PRO A 82 3.09 0.19 5.36
CA PRO A 82 3.15 -0.73 4.25
C PRO A 82 1.94 -0.57 3.31
N PRO A 83 2.09 -0.87 2.01
CA PRO A 83 1.00 -0.71 1.03
C PRO A 83 -0.24 -1.56 1.33
N THR A 84 -0.08 -2.65 2.08
CA THR A 84 -1.17 -3.55 2.48
C THR A 84 -2.03 -3.04 3.64
N MET A 85 -1.63 -1.94 4.30
CA MET A 85 -2.31 -1.43 5.50
C MET A 85 -3.70 -0.87 5.20
N SER A 86 -3.81 -0.02 4.18
CA SER A 86 -5.05 0.61 3.77
C SER A 86 -5.07 0.87 2.26
N PHE A 87 -6.23 1.29 1.76
CA PHE A 87 -6.36 1.75 0.40
C PHE A 87 -5.42 2.95 0.11
N ALA A 88 -5.32 3.90 1.04
CA ALA A 88 -4.44 5.07 0.92
C ALA A 88 -2.97 4.68 0.74
N THR A 89 -2.48 3.78 1.59
CA THR A 89 -1.08 3.32 1.51
C THR A 89 -0.82 2.54 0.23
N CYS A 90 -1.79 1.72 -0.22
CA CYS A 90 -1.69 0.99 -1.49
C CYS A 90 -1.58 1.94 -2.68
N VAL A 91 -2.46 2.94 -2.77
CA VAL A 91 -2.50 3.90 -3.88
C VAL A 91 -1.25 4.81 -3.88
N ARG A 92 -0.79 5.22 -2.70
CA ARG A 92 0.44 6.01 -2.54
C ARG A 92 1.66 5.28 -3.11
N ASP A 93 1.87 4.04 -2.69
CA ASP A 93 3.12 3.34 -2.97
C ASP A 93 3.08 2.63 -4.33
N ASN A 94 1.94 2.04 -4.70
CA ASN A 94 1.83 1.28 -5.95
C ASN A 94 1.36 2.13 -7.13
N CYS A 95 0.45 3.08 -6.89
CA CYS A 95 -0.15 3.90 -7.95
C CYS A 95 0.44 5.31 -8.02
N ARG A 96 1.39 5.64 -7.12
CA ARG A 96 2.11 6.91 -7.05
C ARG A 96 1.17 8.12 -6.92
N ALA A 97 0.06 7.94 -6.19
CA ALA A 97 -0.95 8.97 -6.01
C ALA A 97 -1.33 9.13 -4.53
N GLY A 98 -1.50 10.39 -4.09
CA GLY A 98 -2.06 10.69 -2.78
C GLY A 98 -3.58 10.66 -2.82
N MET A 99 -4.19 10.13 -1.76
CA MET A 99 -5.60 10.36 -1.49
C MET A 99 -5.78 11.68 -0.73
N TRP A 100 -6.90 12.34 -0.99
CA TRP A 100 -7.31 13.57 -0.32
C TRP A 100 -8.81 13.44 -0.05
N GLY A 101 -9.21 13.48 1.21
CA GLY A 101 -10.59 13.30 1.67
C GLY A 101 -10.90 14.18 2.86
#